data_AF-A0A447UU65-F1
#
_entry.id   AF-A0A447UU65-F1
#
_cell.length_a   1.000
_cell.length_b   1.000
_cell.length_c   1.000
_cell.angle_alpha   90.00
_cell.angle_beta   90.00
_cell.angle_gamma   90.00
#
_symmetry.space_group_name_H-M   'P 1'
#
loop_
_entity.id
_entity.type
_entity.pdbx_description
1 polymer ?
#
loop_
_entity_poly.entity_id
_entity_poly.type
_entity_poly.pdbx_seq_one_letter_code
_entity_poly.pdbx_strand_id
1 'polypeptide(L)'
;MEKVNDLKGKHNELSLYKEAYTYWNAMHDRVRNKSHYGNVSICDEWYKFSNFYHWMESTEYNEGWHLDKDIMGGNIYSPDTCLFVPQEVNQLFRNVKTKYNTGVVKNGNGYQAQGRFNKQLYKFGTYPTIEEAHYAYVVGRKQYIGQLAMKYSNFTKLSSVLFKLSK
;
A
#
# COMPACT_ATOMS: atom_id res chain seq x y z
N MET A 1 17.74 10.16 -15.69
CA MET A 1 18.69 9.33 -14.92
C MET A 1 18.76 7.95 -15.51
N GLU A 2 19.94 7.35 -15.55
CA GLU A 2 20.16 6.00 -16.10
C GLU A 2 19.89 4.94 -15.04
N LYS A 3 19.09 3.94 -15.37
CA LYS A 3 18.78 2.82 -14.49
C LYS A 3 19.91 1.78 -14.57
N VAL A 4 20.65 1.58 -13.49
CA VAL A 4 21.85 0.74 -13.46
C VAL A 4 21.72 -0.38 -12.42
N ASN A 5 21.90 -1.63 -12.88
CA ASN A 5 22.08 -2.77 -11.98
C ASN A 5 23.57 -3.05 -11.78
N ASP A 6 24.15 -2.41 -10.77
CA ASP A 6 25.55 -2.51 -10.38
C ASP A 6 25.90 -3.75 -9.55
N LEU A 7 24.89 -4.54 -9.15
CA LEU A 7 25.08 -5.84 -8.47
C LEU A 7 24.89 -7.03 -9.42
N LYS A 8 24.87 -6.81 -10.74
CA LYS A 8 24.65 -7.88 -11.71
C LYS A 8 25.65 -9.02 -11.51
N GLY A 9 25.13 -10.24 -11.39
CA GLY A 9 25.93 -11.45 -11.14
C GLY A 9 26.06 -11.84 -9.66
N LYS A 10 25.70 -10.96 -8.72
CA LYS A 10 25.80 -11.20 -7.27
C LYS A 10 24.64 -11.98 -6.64
N HIS A 11 23.81 -12.61 -7.46
CA HIS A 11 22.58 -13.31 -7.04
C HIS A 11 22.81 -14.51 -6.11
N ASN A 12 24.01 -15.09 -6.07
CA ASN A 12 24.36 -16.17 -5.13
C ASN A 12 25.00 -15.66 -3.83
N GLU A 13 25.43 -14.40 -3.79
CA GLU A 13 26.09 -13.77 -2.63
C GLU A 13 25.09 -12.98 -1.76
N LEU A 14 23.96 -12.57 -2.36
CA LEU A 14 23.00 -11.64 -1.78
C LEU A 14 21.64 -12.32 -1.62
N SER A 15 21.25 -12.61 -0.37
CA SER A 15 20.07 -13.42 -0.03
C SER A 15 18.76 -12.86 -0.60
N LEU A 16 18.57 -11.54 -0.53
CA LEU A 16 17.37 -10.84 -1.02
C LEU A 16 17.47 -10.36 -2.47
N TYR A 17 18.48 -10.79 -3.23
CA TYR A 17 18.76 -10.21 -4.55
C TYR A 17 17.57 -10.32 -5.50
N LYS A 18 16.95 -11.51 -5.55
CA LYS A 18 15.87 -11.80 -6.52
C LYS A 18 14.62 -10.98 -6.18
N GLU A 19 14.29 -10.90 -4.91
CA GLU A 19 13.15 -10.16 -4.35
C GLU A 19 13.35 -8.65 -4.60
N ALA A 20 14.48 -8.11 -4.18
CA ALA A 20 14.83 -6.70 -4.39
C ALA A 20 14.82 -6.33 -5.87
N TYR A 21 15.43 -7.17 -6.72
CA TYR A 21 15.47 -6.94 -8.16
C TYR A 21 14.07 -6.95 -8.77
N THR A 22 13.18 -7.81 -8.27
CA THR A 22 11.77 -7.87 -8.70
C THR A 22 11.04 -6.58 -8.35
N TYR A 23 11.10 -6.11 -7.10
CA TYR A 23 10.46 -4.87 -6.68
C TYR A 23 11.02 -3.65 -7.42
N TRP A 24 12.35 -3.57 -7.52
CA TRP A 24 13.05 -2.48 -8.19
C TRP A 24 12.67 -2.39 -9.68
N ASN A 25 12.63 -3.52 -10.38
CA ASN A 25 12.16 -3.54 -11.77
C ASN A 25 10.68 -3.16 -11.89
N ALA A 26 9.82 -3.71 -11.05
CA ALA A 26 8.39 -3.42 -11.09
C ALA A 26 8.09 -1.95 -10.78
N MET A 27 8.87 -1.31 -9.90
CA MET A 27 8.79 0.12 -9.62
C MET A 27 9.15 0.96 -10.85
N HIS A 28 10.31 0.69 -11.47
CA HIS A 28 10.75 1.38 -12.69
C HIS A 28 9.78 1.16 -13.87
N ASP A 29 9.26 -0.05 -14.05
CA ASP A 29 8.25 -0.36 -15.08
C ASP A 29 6.96 0.42 -14.87
N ARG A 30 6.46 0.47 -13.62
CA ARG A 30 5.26 1.23 -13.28
C ARG A 30 5.39 2.71 -13.65
N VAL A 31 6.47 3.35 -13.23
CA VAL A 31 6.71 4.77 -13.48
C VAL A 31 6.92 5.07 -14.96
N ARG A 32 7.64 4.22 -15.69
CA ARG A 32 7.94 4.45 -17.11
C ARG A 32 6.77 4.15 -18.05
N ASN A 33 6.04 3.07 -17.80
CA ASN A 33 5.15 2.47 -18.80
C ASN A 33 3.66 2.57 -18.45
N LYS A 34 3.28 3.04 -17.25
CA LYS A 34 1.87 3.14 -16.84
C LYS A 34 1.39 4.59 -16.88
N SER A 35 0.42 4.88 -17.73
CA SER A 35 -0.14 6.23 -17.90
C SER A 35 -0.71 6.84 -16.61
N HIS A 36 -1.23 6.02 -15.69
CA HIS A 36 -1.75 6.48 -14.40
C HIS A 36 -0.65 6.78 -13.35
N TYR A 37 0.62 6.59 -13.69
CA TYR A 37 1.80 6.97 -12.89
C TYR A 37 2.45 8.26 -13.41
N GLY A 38 1.77 9.04 -14.27
CA GLY A 38 2.37 10.23 -14.91
C GLY A 38 2.86 11.33 -13.95
N ASN A 39 2.40 11.35 -12.71
CA ASN A 39 2.87 12.26 -11.64
C ASN A 39 3.75 11.56 -10.59
N VAL A 40 4.11 10.30 -10.81
CA VAL A 40 4.91 9.51 -9.88
C VAL A 40 6.36 9.49 -10.33
N SER A 41 7.30 9.70 -9.41
CA SER A 41 8.74 9.64 -9.68
C SER A 41 9.45 8.64 -8.77
N ILE A 42 10.75 8.43 -9.01
CA ILE A 42 11.65 7.61 -8.21
C ILE A 42 12.79 8.53 -7.78
N CYS A 43 13.22 8.46 -6.52
CA CYS A 43 14.37 9.25 -6.06
C CYS A 43 15.65 8.83 -6.80
N ASP A 44 16.59 9.76 -6.92
CA ASP A 44 17.79 9.60 -7.73
C ASP A 44 18.63 8.41 -7.29
N GLU A 45 18.71 8.16 -5.98
CA GLU A 45 19.48 7.08 -5.38
C GLU A 45 18.98 5.71 -5.86
N TRP A 46 17.68 5.55 -6.07
CA TRP A 46 17.05 4.29 -6.49
C TRP A 46 17.14 4.03 -7.99
N TYR A 47 17.87 4.84 -8.76
CA TYR A 47 18.33 4.48 -10.10
C TYR A 47 19.53 3.52 -10.08
N LYS A 48 20.23 3.41 -8.94
CA LYS A 48 21.28 2.42 -8.70
C LYS A 48 20.71 1.26 -7.86
N PHE A 49 20.83 0.03 -8.36
CA PHE A 49 20.18 -1.12 -7.73
C PHE A 49 20.71 -1.41 -6.31
N SER A 50 22.02 -1.29 -6.07
CA SER A 50 22.60 -1.49 -4.73
C SER A 50 21.99 -0.60 -3.67
N ASN A 51 21.71 0.67 -3.98
CA ASN A 51 21.07 1.60 -3.04
C ASN A 51 19.67 1.12 -2.63
N PHE A 52 18.87 0.65 -3.59
CA PHE A 52 17.55 0.08 -3.30
C PHE A 52 17.68 -1.24 -2.51
N TYR A 53 18.63 -2.10 -2.88
CA TYR A 53 18.89 -3.38 -2.22
C TYR A 53 19.24 -3.18 -0.73
N HIS A 54 20.22 -2.32 -0.43
CA HIS A 54 20.63 -2.06 0.95
C HIS A 54 19.54 -1.35 1.76
N TRP A 55 18.77 -0.47 1.12
CA TRP A 55 17.58 0.08 1.76
C TRP A 55 16.60 -1.03 2.16
N MET A 56 16.24 -1.92 1.22
CA MET A 56 15.32 -3.02 1.49
C MET A 56 15.83 -3.92 2.62
N GLU A 57 17.11 -4.27 2.61
CA GLU A 57 17.78 -5.06 3.65
C GLU A 57 17.74 -4.38 5.02
N SER A 58 17.84 -3.05 5.07
CA SER A 58 17.77 -2.28 6.31
C SER A 58 16.34 -2.04 6.83
N THR A 59 15.31 -2.41 6.07
CA THR A 59 13.91 -2.15 6.41
C THR A 59 13.21 -3.37 7.00
N GLU A 60 12.01 -3.16 7.55
CA GLU A 60 11.10 -4.19 8.04
C GLU A 60 10.46 -5.01 6.89
N TYR A 61 11.26 -5.53 5.97
CA TYR A 61 10.79 -6.41 4.89
C TYR A 61 10.38 -7.78 5.45
N ASN A 62 9.33 -8.34 4.86
CA ASN A 62 8.91 -9.72 5.08
C ASN A 62 8.47 -10.34 3.75
N GLU A 63 8.70 -11.64 3.59
CA GLU A 63 8.40 -12.35 2.35
C GLU A 63 6.92 -12.22 1.98
N GLY A 64 6.65 -12.00 0.69
CA GLY A 64 5.29 -11.81 0.17
C GLY A 64 4.66 -10.44 0.45
N TRP A 65 5.35 -9.52 1.13
CA TRP A 65 4.87 -8.15 1.31
C TRP A 65 5.03 -7.33 0.03
N HIS A 66 4.36 -6.20 -0.06
CA HIS A 66 4.35 -5.32 -1.22
C HIS A 66 5.09 -4.03 -0.92
N LEU A 67 5.94 -3.58 -1.85
CA LEU A 67 6.47 -2.22 -1.83
C LEU A 67 5.34 -1.23 -2.15
N ASP A 68 4.99 -0.39 -1.17
CA ASP A 68 3.95 0.62 -1.29
C ASP A 68 4.48 2.02 -1.01
N LYS A 69 4.03 3.01 -1.79
CA LYS A 69 4.34 4.45 -1.61
C LYS A 69 3.15 5.25 -1.08
N ASP A 70 1.94 4.70 -1.26
CA ASP A 70 0.68 5.43 -1.13
C ASP A 70 0.24 5.52 0.33
N ILE A 71 0.60 4.55 1.16
CA ILE A 71 0.25 4.51 2.60
C ILE A 71 0.83 5.69 3.39
N MET A 72 1.94 6.27 2.93
CA MET A 72 2.53 7.48 3.52
C MET A 72 2.23 8.76 2.72
N GLY A 73 1.36 8.69 1.70
CA GLY A 73 0.84 9.85 0.98
C GLY A 73 1.79 10.48 -0.05
N GLY A 74 2.77 9.73 -0.56
CA GLY A 74 3.78 10.24 -1.49
C GLY A 74 3.53 9.89 -2.97
N ASN A 75 3.94 10.79 -3.87
CA ASN A 75 4.05 10.51 -5.31
C ASN A 75 5.48 10.14 -5.73
N ILE A 76 6.38 9.93 -4.78
CA ILE A 76 7.78 9.58 -5.05
C ILE A 76 8.00 8.19 -4.47
N TYR A 77 8.72 7.33 -5.17
CA TYR A 77 9.32 6.14 -4.60
C TYR A 77 10.66 6.53 -3.97
N SER A 78 10.75 6.54 -2.65
CA SER A 78 11.96 6.84 -1.88
C SER A 78 11.93 6.16 -0.51
N PRO A 79 13.07 6.13 0.23
CA PRO A 79 13.10 5.60 1.59
C PRO A 79 12.10 6.25 2.57
N ASP A 80 11.75 7.51 2.32
CA ASP A 80 10.89 8.33 3.18
C ASP A 80 9.41 8.14 2.90
N THR A 81 9.06 7.75 1.66
CA THR A 81 7.67 7.59 1.21
C THR A 81 7.27 6.13 1.06
N CYS A 82 8.23 5.21 0.97
CA CYS A 82 7.96 3.80 0.80
C CYS A 82 8.00 2.99 2.09
N LEU A 83 7.17 1.96 2.11
CA LEU A 83 7.12 0.94 3.14
C LEU A 83 6.75 -0.40 2.53
N PHE A 84 7.34 -1.49 3.03
CA PHE A 84 6.83 -2.81 2.73
C PHE A 84 5.60 -3.06 3.59
N VAL A 85 4.50 -3.47 2.95
CA VAL A 85 3.23 -3.71 3.64
C VAL A 85 2.64 -5.06 3.24
N PRO A 86 1.94 -5.76 4.13
CA PRO A 86 1.16 -6.94 3.78
C PRO A 86 0.16 -6.63 2.66
N GLN A 87 -0.15 -7.64 1.83
CA GLN A 87 -1.14 -7.47 0.77
C GLN A 87 -2.49 -6.94 1.30
N GLU A 88 -2.95 -7.41 2.47
CA GLU A 88 -4.22 -6.94 3.04
C GLU A 88 -4.19 -5.44 3.38
N VAL A 89 -3.04 -4.91 3.80
CA VAL A 89 -2.86 -3.48 4.08
C VAL A 89 -2.85 -2.70 2.77
N ASN A 90 -2.02 -3.12 1.80
CA ASN A 90 -1.91 -2.48 0.48
C ASN A 90 -3.28 -2.31 -0.19
N GLN A 91 -4.13 -3.33 -0.08
CA GLN A 91 -5.45 -3.35 -0.71
C GLN A 91 -6.42 -2.33 -0.10
N LEU A 92 -6.22 -1.87 1.14
CA LEU A 92 -7.08 -0.88 1.80
C LEU A 92 -6.94 0.53 1.23
N PHE A 93 -5.81 0.84 0.60
CA PHE A 93 -5.49 2.18 0.09
C PHE A 93 -5.63 2.29 -1.43
N ARG A 94 -6.14 1.24 -2.07
CA ARG A 94 -6.42 1.27 -3.51
C ARG A 94 -7.58 2.20 -3.81
N ASN A 95 -7.34 3.12 -4.74
CA ASN A 95 -8.40 3.93 -5.34
C ASN A 95 -9.23 3.08 -6.30
N VAL A 96 -10.48 2.82 -5.94
CA VAL A 96 -11.45 2.09 -6.76
C VAL A 96 -12.56 3.06 -7.14
N LYS A 97 -12.83 3.21 -8.44
CA LYS A 97 -13.98 3.97 -8.93
C LYS A 97 -15.26 3.23 -8.54
N THR A 98 -16.13 3.89 -7.79
CA THR A 98 -17.42 3.37 -7.33
C THR A 98 -18.56 4.25 -7.86
N LYS A 99 -19.76 3.68 -7.99
CA LYS A 99 -20.95 4.42 -8.45
C LYS A 99 -21.39 5.51 -7.47
N TYR A 100 -21.24 5.24 -6.18
CA TYR A 100 -21.45 6.17 -5.07
C TYR A 100 -20.12 6.41 -4.36
N ASN A 101 -20.14 7.01 -3.17
CA ASN A 101 -18.95 7.12 -2.33
C ASN A 101 -18.35 5.73 -2.04
N THR A 102 -17.02 5.69 -1.85
CA THR A 102 -16.34 4.44 -1.50
C THR A 102 -16.98 3.79 -0.28
N GLY A 103 -17.22 2.48 -0.37
CA GLY A 103 -17.86 1.70 0.67
C GLY A 103 -19.39 1.75 0.69
N VAL A 104 -20.03 2.42 -0.28
CA VAL A 104 -21.49 2.54 -0.36
C VAL A 104 -22.06 1.76 -1.54
N VAL A 105 -23.09 0.95 -1.28
CA VAL A 105 -23.89 0.27 -2.31
C VAL A 105 -25.39 0.49 -2.09
N LYS A 106 -26.17 0.68 -3.15
CA LYS A 106 -27.63 0.78 -3.04
C LYS A 106 -28.24 -0.62 -2.87
N ASN A 107 -29.20 -0.76 -1.96
CA ASN A 107 -30.03 -1.95 -1.78
C ASN A 107 -31.52 -1.58 -1.76
N GLY A 108 -32.41 -2.54 -1.51
CA GLY A 108 -33.87 -2.30 -1.49
C GLY A 108 -34.35 -1.38 -0.36
N ASN A 109 -33.54 -1.21 0.70
CA ASN A 109 -33.90 -0.49 1.91
C ASN A 109 -33.15 0.84 2.07
N GLY A 110 -32.31 1.23 1.10
CA GLY A 110 -31.48 2.44 1.16
C GLY A 110 -30.05 2.21 0.66
N TYR A 111 -29.08 2.76 1.37
CA TYR A 111 -27.65 2.71 1.06
C TYR A 111 -26.91 1.91 2.14
N GLN A 112 -26.32 0.78 1.75
CA GLN A 112 -25.54 -0.08 2.63
C GLN A 112 -24.09 0.36 2.68
N ALA A 113 -23.59 0.55 3.90
CA ALA A 113 -22.19 0.73 4.20
C ALA A 113 -21.51 -0.65 4.26
N GLN A 114 -20.48 -0.89 3.45
CA GLN A 114 -19.76 -2.15 3.43
C GLN A 114 -18.32 -2.03 2.95
N GLY A 115 -17.46 -2.93 3.42
CA GLY A 115 -16.07 -3.05 2.99
C GLY A 115 -15.66 -4.51 2.87
N ARG A 116 -14.85 -4.85 1.86
CA ARG A 116 -14.21 -6.17 1.80
C ARG A 116 -12.78 -6.04 2.30
N PHE A 117 -12.49 -6.63 3.45
CA PHE A 117 -11.18 -6.60 4.10
C PHE A 117 -10.68 -8.03 4.30
N ASN A 118 -9.42 -8.29 3.94
CA ASN A 118 -8.84 -9.65 3.94
C ASN A 118 -9.78 -10.73 3.38
N LYS A 119 -10.33 -10.46 2.18
CA LYS A 119 -11.32 -11.31 1.49
C LYS A 119 -12.67 -11.50 2.21
N GLN A 120 -12.89 -10.97 3.40
CA GLN A 120 -14.16 -11.02 4.13
C GLN A 120 -15.00 -9.77 3.87
N LEU A 121 -16.32 -9.94 3.69
CA LEU A 121 -17.27 -8.82 3.59
C LEU A 121 -17.71 -8.39 4.99
N TYR A 122 -17.57 -7.10 5.27
CA TYR A 122 -18.06 -6.42 6.47
C TYR A 122 -19.21 -5.49 6.06
N LYS A 123 -20.33 -5.57 6.78
CA LYS A 123 -21.49 -4.68 6.61
C LYS A 123 -21.60 -3.80 7.84
N PHE A 124 -21.66 -2.49 7.65
CA PHE A 124 -21.69 -1.49 8.73
C PHE A 124 -23.08 -0.87 8.92
N GLY A 125 -24.10 -1.41 8.24
CA GLY A 125 -25.48 -0.94 8.33
C GLY A 125 -26.06 -0.53 6.98
N THR A 126 -27.35 -0.18 6.98
CA THR A 126 -28.05 0.43 5.85
C THR A 126 -28.67 1.74 6.32
N TYR A 127 -28.52 2.79 5.51
CA TYR A 127 -28.88 4.16 5.86
C TYR A 127 -29.74 4.81 4.76
N PRO A 128 -30.57 5.80 5.11
CA PRO A 128 -31.39 6.53 4.13
C PRO A 128 -30.58 7.31 3.09
N THR A 129 -29.39 7.81 3.44
CA THR A 129 -28.57 8.66 2.56
C THR A 129 -27.21 8.04 2.22
N ILE A 130 -26.59 8.53 1.13
CA ILE A 130 -25.23 8.11 0.72
C ILE A 130 -24.22 8.58 1.76
N GLU A 131 -24.42 9.78 2.30
CA GLU A 131 -23.54 10.47 3.24
C GLU A 131 -23.46 9.71 4.58
N GLU A 132 -24.60 9.30 5.14
CA GLU A 132 -24.65 8.49 6.36
C GLU A 132 -24.00 7.12 6.18
N ALA A 133 -24.29 6.45 5.06
CA ALA A 133 -23.68 5.17 4.73
C ALA A 133 -22.15 5.30 4.55
N HIS A 134 -21.70 6.38 3.90
CA HIS A 134 -20.28 6.64 3.73
C HIS A 134 -19.61 6.93 5.07
N TYR A 135 -20.23 7.72 5.94
CA TYR A 135 -19.74 7.98 7.29
C TYR A 135 -19.58 6.67 8.08
N ALA A 136 -20.60 5.81 8.08
CA ALA A 136 -20.53 4.51 8.75
C ALA A 136 -19.42 3.61 8.19
N TYR A 137 -19.20 3.62 6.86
CA TYR A 137 -18.06 2.95 6.24
C TYR A 137 -16.72 3.52 6.71
N VAL A 138 -16.57 4.85 6.76
CA VAL A 138 -15.32 5.49 7.21
C VAL A 138 -15.00 5.09 8.65
N VAL A 139 -15.99 5.10 9.54
CA VAL A 139 -15.84 4.67 10.94
C VAL A 139 -15.42 3.20 11.01
N GLY A 140 -16.15 2.30 10.33
CA GLY A 140 -15.84 0.86 10.32
C GLY A 140 -14.46 0.54 9.71
N ARG A 141 -14.08 1.26 8.66
CA ARG A 141 -12.74 1.16 8.05
C ARG A 141 -11.64 1.61 9.01
N LYS A 142 -11.81 2.73 9.71
CA LYS A 142 -10.85 3.22 10.72
C LYS A 142 -10.66 2.21 11.85
N GLN A 143 -11.73 1.61 12.33
CA GLN A 143 -11.66 0.54 13.34
C GLN A 143 -10.85 -0.67 12.84
N TYR A 144 -11.10 -1.11 11.60
CA TYR A 144 -10.33 -2.22 11.01
C TYR A 144 -8.84 -1.87 10.84
N ILE A 145 -8.52 -0.65 10.41
CA ILE A 145 -7.13 -0.16 10.35
C ILE A 145 -6.48 -0.20 11.74
N GLY A 146 -7.21 0.18 12.80
CA GLY A 146 -6.73 0.06 14.18
C GLY A 146 -6.44 -1.39 14.60
N GLN A 147 -7.27 -2.36 14.19
CA GLN A 147 -7.00 -3.78 14.41
C GLN A 147 -5.74 -4.24 13.68
N LEU A 148 -5.51 -3.77 12.45
CA LEU A 148 -4.27 -4.06 11.72
C LEU A 148 -3.05 -3.45 12.41
N ALA A 149 -3.16 -2.25 12.98
CA ALA A 149 -2.07 -1.66 13.77
C ALA A 149 -1.66 -2.55 14.95
N MET A 150 -2.65 -3.15 15.65
CA MET A 150 -2.38 -4.11 16.73
C MET A 150 -1.80 -5.43 16.21
N LYS A 151 -2.36 -5.97 15.11
CA LYS A 151 -1.91 -7.21 14.46
C LYS A 151 -0.45 -7.12 14.01
N TYR A 152 -0.03 -5.98 13.48
CA TYR A 152 1.32 -5.72 12.99
C TYR A 152 2.19 -4.95 13.98
N SER A 153 1.90 -5.03 15.29
CA SER A 153 2.63 -4.30 16.34
C SER A 153 4.13 -4.59 16.39
N ASN A 154 4.58 -5.75 15.93
CA ASN A 154 6.00 -6.10 15.81
C ASN A 154 6.73 -5.35 14.67
N PHE A 155 5.99 -4.68 13.78
CA PHE A 155 6.53 -3.87 12.68
C PHE A 155 6.30 -2.41 13.02
N THR A 156 7.28 -1.78 13.67
CA THR A 156 7.12 -0.51 14.37
C THR A 156 6.70 0.61 13.42
N LYS A 157 7.32 0.68 12.22
CA LYS A 157 7.01 1.73 11.24
C LYS A 157 5.61 1.53 10.68
N LEU A 158 5.26 0.30 10.30
CA LEU A 158 3.93 -0.04 9.79
C LEU A 158 2.82 0.19 10.81
N SER A 159 2.98 -0.35 12.03
CA SER A 159 1.99 -0.20 13.10
C SER A 159 1.74 1.27 13.43
N SER A 160 2.81 2.08 13.51
CA SER A 160 2.70 3.51 13.78
C SER A 160 1.92 4.26 12.69
N VAL A 161 2.16 3.95 11.42
CA VAL A 161 1.43 4.54 10.29
C VAL A 161 -0.04 4.14 10.33
N LEU A 162 -0.34 2.85 10.51
CA LEU A 162 -1.71 2.35 10.62
C LEU A 162 -2.45 2.98 11.81
N PHE A 163 -1.79 3.11 12.95
CA PHE A 163 -2.39 3.74 14.13
C PHE A 163 -2.79 5.18 13.85
N LYS A 164 -1.94 5.98 13.20
CA LYS A 164 -2.26 7.36 12.79
C LYS A 164 -3.47 7.39 11.84
N LEU A 165 -3.52 6.48 10.86
CA LEU A 165 -4.62 6.38 9.89
C LEU A 165 -5.94 5.87 10.50
N SER A 166 -5.89 5.27 11.69
CA SER A 166 -7.08 4.81 12.43
C SER A 166 -7.77 5.90 13.24
N LYS A 167 -7.11 7.05 13.45
CA LYS A 167 -7.68 8.22 14.13
C LYS A 167 -8.54 9.04 13.16
#